data_AF-A0A2N1TLW4-F1
#
_entry.id   AF-A0A2N1TLW4-F1
#
_cell.length_a   1.000
_cell.length_b   1.000
_cell.length_c   1.000
_cell.angle_alpha   90.00
_cell.angle_beta   90.00
_cell.angle_gamma   90.00
#
_symmetry.space_group_name_H-M   'P 1'
#
loop_
_entity.id
_entity.type
_entity.pdbx_description
1 polymer ?
#
loop_
_entity_poly.entity_id
_entity_poly.type
_entity_poly.pdbx_seq_one_letter_code
_entity_poly.pdbx_strand_id
1 'polypeptide(L)'
;MARSSSVTIPYLPHNLQDRLHLHKADKTIKPNGGKRFTWLLIFIVPIIVVLIVAALWRFTPLREIASPQKLQALIHTLWTNQWWTILLVIVVYLTGNLLMFPNSILNIAVILGVGGFIGWLYAILGSLSAASVFFFAGRSWGMERLSASNYSGIPKIKKFLAKGGIAAVVAVHAVPTAPYGVVNSIIGTFNISYRDFIVGTFIGHLPGTLCLALFGKKLKNLLDDPSPQNIAIILLIVCAAGVLIFVLRRKLKAHTGDESEMENSGARS
;
A
#
# COMPACT_ATOMS: atom_id res chain seq x y z
N MET A 1 -55.95 -4.36 -56.84
CA MET A 1 -54.51 -4.06 -57.00
C MET A 1 -53.82 -4.21 -55.65
N ALA A 2 -53.02 -5.26 -55.46
CA ALA A 2 -51.89 -5.33 -54.53
C ALA A 2 -51.12 -6.63 -54.84
N ARG A 3 -50.00 -6.51 -55.58
CA ARG A 3 -49.10 -7.63 -55.90
C ARG A 3 -48.31 -8.01 -54.65
N SER A 4 -48.38 -9.28 -54.28
CA SER A 4 -47.46 -9.91 -53.34
C SER A 4 -46.08 -10.01 -53.99
N SER A 5 -45.12 -9.24 -53.48
CA SER A 5 -43.71 -9.33 -53.84
C SER A 5 -43.01 -10.28 -52.86
N SER A 6 -42.80 -11.52 -53.29
CA SER A 6 -41.91 -12.47 -52.63
C SER A 6 -40.46 -11.98 -52.74
N VAL A 7 -39.88 -11.55 -51.62
CA VAL A 7 -38.47 -11.18 -51.51
C VAL A 7 -37.64 -12.46 -51.49
N THR A 8 -36.95 -12.74 -52.60
CA THR A 8 -35.98 -13.83 -52.70
C THR A 8 -34.71 -13.42 -51.96
N ILE A 9 -34.42 -14.04 -50.81
CA ILE A 9 -33.17 -13.82 -50.08
C ILE A 9 -32.02 -14.47 -50.87
N PRO A 10 -30.92 -13.77 -51.19
CA PRO A 10 -29.78 -14.34 -51.90
C PRO A 10 -29.11 -15.44 -51.08
N TYR A 11 -28.65 -16.50 -51.76
CA TYR A 11 -27.88 -17.60 -51.19
C TYR A 11 -26.71 -17.08 -50.34
N LEU A 12 -26.77 -17.32 -49.04
CA LEU A 12 -25.67 -17.02 -48.12
C LEU A 12 -24.49 -17.96 -48.44
N PRO A 13 -23.27 -17.46 -48.67
CA PRO A 13 -22.13 -18.31 -48.99
C PRO A 13 -21.81 -19.24 -47.82
N HIS A 14 -21.43 -20.49 -48.14
CA HIS A 14 -21.33 -21.60 -47.17
C HIS A 14 -20.37 -21.30 -45.99
N ASN A 15 -19.35 -20.47 -46.22
CA ASN A 15 -18.36 -20.04 -45.24
C ASN A 15 -18.91 -19.06 -44.18
N LEU A 16 -20.09 -18.46 -44.40
CA LEU A 16 -20.70 -17.53 -43.45
C LEU A 16 -21.62 -18.24 -42.45
N GLN A 17 -22.19 -19.39 -42.82
CA GLN A 17 -22.94 -20.25 -41.89
C GLN A 17 -22.00 -20.77 -40.79
N ASP A 18 -20.81 -21.26 -41.16
CA ASP A 18 -19.81 -21.74 -40.20
C ASP A 18 -19.34 -20.64 -39.24
N ARG A 19 -19.20 -19.39 -39.71
CA ARG A 19 -18.82 -18.25 -38.85
C ARG A 19 -19.94 -17.83 -37.89
N LEU A 20 -21.21 -18.03 -38.27
CA LEU A 20 -22.36 -17.81 -37.39
C LEU A 20 -22.48 -18.92 -36.33
N HIS A 21 -22.16 -20.17 -36.68
CA HIS A 21 -22.11 -21.28 -35.73
C HIS A 21 -20.96 -21.11 -34.72
N LEU A 22 -19.82 -20.54 -35.14
CA LEU A 22 -18.68 -20.25 -34.25
C LEU A 22 -18.92 -19.08 -33.29
N HIS A 23 -19.86 -18.17 -33.59
CA HIS A 23 -20.21 -17.06 -32.68
C HIS A 23 -21.21 -17.46 -31.59
N LYS A 24 -21.86 -18.63 -31.72
CA LYS A 24 -22.82 -19.16 -30.73
C LYS A 24 -22.22 -20.17 -29.75
N ALA A 25 -20.93 -20.47 -29.86
CA ALA A 25 -20.17 -21.10 -28.78
C ALA A 25 -19.76 -20.05 -27.73
N ASP A 26 -20.76 -19.33 -27.21
CA ASP A 26 -20.60 -18.51 -26.03
C ASP A 26 -20.26 -19.45 -24.87
N LYS A 27 -19.05 -19.27 -24.35
CA LYS A 27 -18.54 -19.99 -23.20
C LYS A 27 -19.49 -19.67 -22.06
N THR A 28 -20.30 -20.64 -21.67
CA THR A 28 -21.04 -20.60 -20.42
C THR A 28 -20.03 -20.60 -19.27
N ILE A 29 -19.56 -19.40 -18.91
CA ILE A 29 -18.76 -19.16 -17.72
C ILE A 29 -19.66 -19.49 -16.53
N LYS A 30 -19.51 -20.70 -15.98
CA LYS A 30 -20.10 -21.05 -14.69
C LYS A 30 -19.62 -20.02 -13.66
N PRO A 31 -20.51 -19.26 -13.00
CA PRO A 31 -20.10 -18.35 -11.96
C PRO A 31 -19.52 -19.17 -10.81
N ASN A 32 -18.21 -19.06 -10.61
CA ASN A 32 -17.51 -19.74 -9.53
C ASN A 32 -17.91 -19.08 -8.19
N GLY A 33 -19.03 -19.52 -7.63
CA GLY A 33 -19.69 -18.97 -6.43
C GLY A 33 -18.85 -19.02 -5.15
N GLY A 34 -17.79 -19.82 -5.12
CA GLY A 34 -16.89 -19.90 -3.96
C GLY A 34 -15.91 -18.74 -3.82
N LYS A 35 -15.55 -18.04 -4.91
CA LYS A 35 -14.52 -16.98 -4.85
C LYS A 35 -15.05 -15.64 -4.33
N ARG A 36 -16.35 -15.35 -4.48
CA ARG A 36 -16.94 -14.09 -3.97
C ARG A 36 -16.97 -14.08 -2.44
N PHE A 37 -17.17 -15.24 -1.81
CA PHE A 37 -17.24 -15.38 -0.36
C PHE A 37 -15.88 -15.13 0.32
N THR A 38 -14.78 -15.61 -0.26
CA THR A 38 -13.41 -15.36 0.26
C THR A 38 -13.02 -13.88 0.18
N TRP A 39 -13.44 -13.18 -0.88
CA TRP A 39 -13.19 -11.74 -1.03
C TRP A 39 -14.09 -10.88 -0.13
N LEU A 40 -15.35 -11.30 0.07
CA LEU A 40 -16.24 -10.66 1.03
C LEU A 40 -15.71 -10.79 2.46
N LEU A 41 -15.15 -11.95 2.85
CA LEU A 41 -14.53 -12.13 4.16
C LEU A 41 -13.34 -11.17 4.40
N ILE A 42 -12.54 -10.86 3.38
CA ILE A 42 -11.43 -9.90 3.46
C ILE A 42 -11.92 -8.47 3.77
N PHE A 43 -13.12 -8.09 3.33
CA PHE A 43 -13.73 -6.79 3.64
C PHE A 43 -14.68 -6.81 4.85
N ILE A 44 -15.26 -7.97 5.19
CA ILE A 44 -16.21 -8.11 6.30
C ILE A 44 -15.47 -8.26 7.64
N VAL A 45 -14.39 -9.04 7.70
CA VAL A 45 -13.57 -9.22 8.91
C VAL A 45 -13.04 -7.89 9.48
N PRO A 46 -12.46 -6.95 8.70
CA PRO A 46 -12.05 -5.65 9.24
C PRO A 46 -13.21 -4.79 9.71
N ILE A 47 -14.34 -4.82 9.00
CA ILE A 47 -15.54 -4.09 9.43
C ILE A 47 -16.02 -4.64 10.76
N ILE A 48 -16.04 -5.97 10.92
CA ILE A 48 -16.36 -6.62 12.19
C ILE A 48 -15.34 -6.26 13.28
N VAL A 49 -14.04 -6.24 12.97
CA VAL A 49 -13.00 -5.84 13.93
C VAL A 49 -13.16 -4.38 14.34
N VAL A 50 -13.49 -3.46 13.42
CA VAL A 50 -13.80 -2.07 13.78
C VAL A 50 -15.05 -1.96 14.63
N LEU A 51 -16.11 -2.70 14.28
CA LEU A 51 -17.34 -2.69 15.06
C LEU A 51 -17.11 -3.25 16.46
N ILE A 52 -16.26 -4.27 16.60
CA ILE A 52 -15.83 -4.81 17.90
C ILE A 52 -15.00 -3.78 18.65
N VAL A 53 -14.01 -3.14 18.02
CA VAL A 53 -13.18 -2.10 18.67
C VAL A 53 -14.02 -0.89 19.07
N ALA A 54 -14.97 -0.46 18.23
CA ALA A 54 -15.90 0.62 18.51
C ALA A 54 -16.91 0.25 19.61
N ALA A 55 -17.40 -0.98 19.62
CA ALA A 55 -18.26 -1.50 20.67
C ALA A 55 -17.50 -1.59 22.01
N LEU A 56 -16.26 -2.10 22.00
CA LEU A 56 -15.39 -2.10 23.17
C LEU A 56 -15.13 -0.66 23.63
N TRP A 57 -14.88 0.28 22.73
CA TRP A 57 -14.71 1.69 23.09
C TRP A 57 -15.97 2.32 23.71
N ARG A 58 -17.16 1.91 23.25
CA ARG A 58 -18.46 2.47 23.67
C ARG A 58 -19.02 1.83 24.95
N PHE A 59 -18.77 0.53 25.14
CA PHE A 59 -19.42 -0.30 26.16
C PHE A 59 -18.48 -0.80 27.27
N THR A 60 -17.16 -0.64 27.14
CA THR A 60 -16.19 -0.91 28.22
C THR A 60 -15.58 0.41 28.77
N PRO A 61 -15.09 0.45 30.02
CA PRO A 61 -14.52 1.66 30.65
C PRO A 61 -13.12 2.00 30.13
N LEU A 62 -12.82 1.67 28.86
CA LEU A 62 -11.58 2.00 28.16
C LEU A 62 -11.33 3.50 28.08
N ARG A 63 -12.39 4.31 28.07
CA ARG A 63 -12.34 5.77 28.11
C ARG A 63 -11.74 6.32 29.41
N GLU A 64 -11.87 5.59 30.52
CA GLU A 64 -11.33 5.98 31.84
C GLU A 64 -9.90 5.48 32.08
N ILE A 65 -9.47 4.47 31.32
CA ILE A 65 -8.08 3.95 31.32
C ILE A 65 -7.19 4.76 30.35
N ALA A 66 -7.78 5.50 29.42
CA ALA A 66 -7.11 6.39 28.47
C ALA A 66 -6.63 7.73 29.07
N SER A 67 -6.32 7.79 30.37
CA SER A 67 -5.54 8.91 30.89
C SER A 67 -4.11 8.82 30.33
N PRO A 68 -3.46 9.93 29.91
CA PRO A 68 -2.13 9.90 29.29
C PRO A 68 -1.08 9.13 30.11
N GLN A 69 -1.22 9.16 31.44
CA GLN A 69 -0.34 8.50 32.41
C GLN A 69 -0.60 6.99 32.49
N LYS A 70 -1.87 6.54 32.51
CA LYS A 70 -2.20 5.09 32.49
C LYS A 70 -1.95 4.48 31.12
N LEU A 71 -2.15 5.24 30.05
CA LEU A 71 -1.80 4.83 28.69
C LEU A 71 -0.29 4.67 28.53
N GLN A 72 0.54 5.56 29.09
CA GLN A 72 2.00 5.36 29.12
C GLN A 72 2.40 4.13 29.93
N ALA A 73 1.81 3.90 31.11
CA ALA A 73 2.11 2.73 31.93
C ALA A 73 1.65 1.42 31.27
N LEU A 74 0.49 1.42 30.64
CA LEU A 74 -0.04 0.30 29.87
C LEU A 74 0.80 0.05 28.62
N ILE A 75 1.24 1.10 27.92
CA ILE A 75 2.15 0.97 26.78
C ILE A 75 3.48 0.36 27.25
N HIS A 76 4.05 0.85 28.35
CA HIS A 76 5.29 0.29 28.88
C HIS A 76 5.15 -1.17 29.32
N THR A 77 3.98 -1.60 29.80
CA THR A 77 3.75 -2.97 30.27
C THR A 77 3.37 -3.93 29.13
N LEU A 78 2.53 -3.50 28.20
CA LEU A 78 2.07 -4.32 27.06
C LEU A 78 3.10 -4.35 25.91
N TRP A 79 3.92 -3.31 25.76
CA TRP A 79 4.84 -3.19 24.63
C TRP A 79 6.30 -3.50 24.96
N THR A 80 6.64 -3.66 26.24
CA THR A 80 8.01 -3.98 26.65
C THR A 80 8.01 -5.37 27.29
N ASN A 81 8.87 -6.26 26.78
CA ASN A 81 9.18 -7.59 27.36
C ASN A 81 8.16 -8.72 27.21
N GLN A 82 7.20 -8.64 26.27
CA GLN A 82 6.29 -9.77 25.99
C GLN A 82 6.44 -10.29 24.56
N TRP A 83 6.49 -11.62 24.41
CA TRP A 83 6.64 -12.28 23.11
C TRP A 83 5.44 -12.03 22.18
N TRP A 84 4.25 -11.81 22.74
CA TRP A 84 3.02 -11.59 21.99
C TRP A 84 2.85 -10.13 21.52
N THR A 85 3.65 -9.18 22.02
CA THR A 85 3.55 -7.77 21.64
C THR A 85 3.61 -7.60 20.12
N ILE A 86 4.53 -8.30 19.45
CA ILE A 86 4.68 -8.22 18.00
C ILE A 86 3.42 -8.68 17.24
N LEU A 87 2.69 -9.66 17.77
CA LEU A 87 1.43 -10.12 17.17
C LEU A 87 0.36 -9.04 17.25
N LEU A 88 0.26 -8.35 18.39
CA LEU A 88 -0.66 -7.23 18.55
C LEU A 88 -0.30 -6.10 17.58
N VAL A 89 0.99 -5.76 17.44
CA VAL A 89 1.44 -4.77 16.46
C VAL A 89 1.01 -5.16 15.05
N ILE A 90 1.24 -6.40 14.65
CA ILE A 90 0.84 -6.89 13.32
C ILE A 90 -0.67 -6.76 13.12
N VAL A 91 -1.50 -7.13 14.11
CA VAL A 91 -2.96 -6.99 14.04
C VAL A 91 -3.37 -5.52 13.89
N VAL A 92 -2.76 -4.61 14.65
CA VAL A 92 -3.03 -3.16 14.55
C VAL A 92 -2.67 -2.62 13.17
N TYR A 93 -1.53 -3.00 12.62
CA TYR A 93 -1.13 -2.57 11.27
C TYR A 93 -2.03 -3.16 10.19
N LEU A 94 -2.40 -4.43 10.29
CA LEU A 94 -3.31 -5.07 9.35
C LEU A 94 -4.67 -4.38 9.36
N THR A 95 -5.27 -4.26 10.53
CA THR A 95 -6.60 -3.64 10.70
C THR A 95 -6.58 -2.17 10.30
N GLY A 96 -5.60 -1.39 10.75
CA GLY A 96 -5.46 0.01 10.37
C GLY A 96 -5.34 0.19 8.85
N ASN A 97 -4.43 -0.53 8.20
CA ASN A 97 -4.24 -0.41 6.75
C ASN A 97 -5.45 -0.92 5.94
N LEU A 98 -6.19 -1.89 6.48
CA LEU A 98 -7.42 -2.40 5.88
C LEU A 98 -8.57 -1.38 5.93
N LEU A 99 -8.55 -0.54 6.95
CA LEU A 99 -9.45 0.62 7.10
C LEU A 99 -8.93 1.86 6.38
N MET A 100 -7.89 1.71 5.56
CA MET A 100 -7.24 2.82 4.86
C MET A 100 -6.68 3.88 5.83
N PHE A 101 -6.46 3.50 7.10
CA PHE A 101 -5.87 4.37 8.10
C PHE A 101 -4.42 4.70 7.70
N PRO A 102 -3.96 5.95 7.89
CA PRO A 102 -2.61 6.33 7.44
C PRO A 102 -1.52 5.55 8.18
N ASN A 103 -0.74 4.76 7.42
CA ASN A 103 0.38 3.97 7.95
C ASN A 103 1.45 4.84 8.65
N SER A 104 1.61 6.09 8.21
CA SER A 104 2.50 7.07 8.86
C SER A 104 2.08 7.38 10.29
N ILE A 105 0.78 7.47 10.57
CA ILE A 105 0.27 7.72 11.92
C ILE A 105 0.50 6.49 12.81
N LEU A 106 0.31 5.27 12.28
CA LEU A 106 0.63 4.04 13.01
C LEU A 106 2.12 3.98 13.37
N ASN A 107 2.99 4.30 12.41
CA ASN A 107 4.44 4.39 12.66
C ASN A 107 4.76 5.39 13.77
N ILE A 108 4.12 6.56 13.78
CA ILE A 108 4.31 7.54 14.85
C ILE A 108 3.85 7.01 16.19
N ALA A 109 2.64 6.45 16.27
CA ALA A 109 2.09 5.92 17.50
C ALA A 109 2.96 4.82 18.10
N VAL A 110 3.42 3.87 17.28
CA VAL A 110 4.24 2.74 17.74
C VAL A 110 5.66 3.19 18.09
N ILE A 111 6.30 4.00 17.25
CA ILE A 111 7.68 4.45 17.51
C ILE A 111 7.75 5.35 18.75
N LEU A 112 6.81 6.28 18.93
CA LEU A 112 6.80 7.16 20.09
C LEU A 112 6.24 6.49 21.35
N GLY A 113 5.28 5.57 21.20
CA GLY A 113 4.70 4.83 22.31
C GLY A 113 5.69 3.87 22.94
N VAL A 114 6.29 3.00 22.13
CA VAL A 114 7.28 2.01 22.61
C VAL A 114 8.65 2.66 22.84
N GLY A 115 9.00 3.63 21.99
CA GLY A 115 10.23 4.38 22.09
C GLY A 115 11.43 3.73 21.40
N GLY A 116 12.32 4.59 20.90
CA GLY A 116 13.65 4.25 20.43
C GLY A 116 13.69 3.22 19.30
N PHE A 117 14.75 2.41 19.29
CA PHE A 117 15.00 1.41 18.25
C PHE A 117 14.00 0.24 18.29
N ILE A 118 13.51 -0.14 19.47
CA ILE A 118 12.54 -1.24 19.61
C ILE A 118 11.19 -0.86 19.00
N GLY A 119 10.69 0.35 19.27
CA GLY A 119 9.47 0.86 18.63
C GLY A 119 9.60 0.94 17.11
N TRP A 120 10.77 1.33 16.62
CA TRP A 120 11.07 1.31 15.18
C TRP A 120 11.04 -0.10 14.58
N LEU A 121 11.65 -1.07 15.24
CA LEU A 121 11.64 -2.46 14.80
C LEU A 121 10.21 -3.02 14.73
N TYR A 122 9.39 -2.74 15.75
CA TYR A 122 7.98 -3.13 15.77
C TYR A 122 7.18 -2.45 14.65
N ALA A 123 7.38 -1.16 14.42
CA ALA A 123 6.72 -0.44 13.34
C ALA A 123 7.08 -1.00 11.96
N ILE A 124 8.36 -1.30 11.72
CA ILE A 124 8.82 -1.93 10.48
C ILE A 124 8.18 -3.30 10.32
N LEU A 125 8.29 -4.19 11.32
CA LEU A 125 7.76 -5.55 11.23
C LEU A 125 6.23 -5.56 11.05
N GLY A 126 5.50 -4.73 11.78
CA GLY A 126 4.06 -4.56 11.64
C GLY A 126 3.68 -4.07 10.24
N SER A 127 4.36 -3.02 9.75
CA SER A 127 4.10 -2.47 8.42
C SER A 127 4.42 -3.46 7.30
N LEU A 128 5.55 -4.16 7.36
CA LEU A 128 5.94 -5.17 6.37
C LEU A 128 5.00 -6.37 6.39
N SER A 129 4.58 -6.83 7.57
CA SER A 129 3.60 -7.92 7.68
C SER A 129 2.26 -7.54 7.02
N ALA A 130 1.78 -6.32 7.28
CA ALA A 130 0.60 -5.81 6.59
C ALA A 130 0.82 -5.70 5.08
N ALA A 131 1.95 -5.14 4.65
CA ALA A 131 2.32 -5.01 3.25
C ALA A 131 2.28 -6.36 2.53
N SER A 132 2.85 -7.42 3.14
CA SER A 132 2.83 -8.78 2.60
C SER A 132 1.42 -9.31 2.40
N VAL A 133 0.54 -9.13 3.39
CA VAL A 133 -0.87 -9.56 3.27
C VAL A 133 -1.55 -8.85 2.10
N PHE A 134 -1.42 -7.53 2.00
CA PHE A 134 -2.00 -6.78 0.89
C PHE A 134 -1.38 -7.13 -0.47
N PHE A 135 -0.07 -7.36 -0.53
CA PHE A 135 0.61 -7.81 -1.74
C PHE A 135 0.08 -9.15 -2.24
N PHE A 136 -0.06 -10.14 -1.36
CA PHE A 136 -0.59 -11.45 -1.76
C PHE A 136 -2.09 -11.39 -2.08
N ALA A 137 -2.86 -10.55 -1.38
CA ALA A 137 -4.24 -10.26 -1.77
C ALA A 137 -4.27 -9.69 -3.20
N GLY A 138 -3.51 -8.64 -3.48
CA GLY A 138 -3.31 -8.09 -4.83
C GLY A 138 -2.96 -9.13 -5.89
N ARG A 139 -1.93 -9.93 -5.62
CA ARG A 139 -1.46 -11.00 -6.50
C ARG A 139 -2.57 -12.00 -6.84
N SER A 140 -3.42 -12.33 -5.87
CA SER A 140 -4.53 -13.26 -6.07
C SER A 140 -5.73 -12.65 -6.81
N TRP A 141 -5.91 -11.32 -6.77
CA TRP A 141 -6.94 -10.61 -7.55
C TRP A 141 -6.63 -10.56 -9.05
N GLY A 142 -5.35 -10.39 -9.39
CA GLY A 142 -4.90 -10.14 -10.75
C GLY A 142 -5.24 -8.73 -11.27
N MET A 143 -4.55 -8.32 -12.33
CA MET A 143 -4.67 -6.95 -12.89
C MET A 143 -6.05 -6.65 -13.50
N GLU A 144 -6.75 -7.67 -14.01
CA GLU A 144 -8.06 -7.54 -14.67
C GLU A 144 -9.15 -6.96 -13.75
N ARG A 145 -9.17 -7.38 -12.48
CA ARG A 145 -10.14 -6.87 -11.49
C ARG A 145 -9.81 -5.46 -11.03
N LEU A 146 -8.52 -5.14 -10.98
CA LEU A 146 -8.06 -3.82 -10.58
C LEU A 146 -8.32 -2.78 -11.68
N SER A 147 -8.15 -3.14 -12.96
CA SER A 147 -8.48 -2.25 -14.08
C SER A 147 -9.96 -1.89 -14.17
N ALA A 148 -10.85 -2.73 -13.60
CA ALA A 148 -12.28 -2.45 -13.50
C ALA A 148 -12.63 -1.45 -12.38
N SER A 149 -11.72 -1.14 -11.45
CA SER A 149 -12.00 -0.32 -10.27
C SER A 149 -12.05 1.19 -10.52
N ASN A 150 -11.77 1.67 -11.74
CA ASN A 150 -11.69 3.10 -12.10
C ASN A 150 -10.82 3.97 -11.16
N TYR A 151 -9.92 3.37 -10.38
CA TYR A 151 -9.11 4.12 -9.43
C TYR A 151 -8.07 5.00 -10.14
N SER A 152 -8.18 6.32 -9.95
CA SER A 152 -7.36 7.34 -10.63
C SER A 152 -5.87 7.29 -10.28
N GLY A 153 -5.48 6.57 -9.22
CA GLY A 153 -4.08 6.37 -8.85
C GLY A 153 -3.38 5.24 -9.61
N ILE A 154 -4.11 4.34 -10.28
CA ILE A 154 -3.53 3.20 -11.02
C ILE A 154 -2.54 3.67 -12.10
N PRO A 155 -2.84 4.66 -12.96
CA PRO A 155 -1.91 5.09 -13.99
C PRO A 155 -0.60 5.64 -13.40
N LYS A 156 -0.67 6.35 -12.27
CA LYS A 156 0.50 6.90 -11.58
C LYS A 156 1.38 5.77 -11.05
N ILE A 157 0.79 4.80 -10.34
CA ILE A 157 1.52 3.66 -9.78
C ILE A 157 2.10 2.79 -10.91
N LYS A 158 1.34 2.54 -11.97
CA LYS A 158 1.79 1.80 -13.16
C LYS A 158 3.05 2.42 -13.78
N LYS A 159 3.13 3.75 -13.85
CA LYS A 159 4.32 4.44 -14.40
C LYS A 159 5.57 4.14 -13.58
N PHE A 160 5.49 4.13 -12.25
CA PHE A 160 6.62 3.81 -11.38
C PHE A 160 6.98 2.32 -11.44
N LEU A 161 5.98 1.44 -11.54
CA LEU A 161 6.17 -0.01 -11.59
C LEU A 161 6.57 -0.55 -12.97
N ALA A 162 6.56 0.28 -14.02
CA ALA A 162 6.86 -0.13 -15.38
C ALA A 162 8.26 -0.77 -15.54
N LYS A 163 9.27 -0.23 -14.84
CA LYS A 163 10.63 -0.78 -14.84
C LYS A 163 10.79 -2.01 -13.92
N GLY A 164 9.84 -2.26 -13.03
CA GLY A 164 9.89 -3.35 -12.06
C GLY A 164 11.04 -3.26 -11.05
N GLY A 165 11.22 -4.32 -10.25
CA GLY A 165 12.31 -4.45 -9.29
C GLY A 165 12.22 -3.55 -8.05
N ILE A 166 13.28 -3.60 -7.23
CA ILE A 166 13.36 -2.91 -5.92
C ILE A 166 13.17 -1.40 -6.08
N ALA A 167 13.85 -0.79 -7.06
CA ALA A 167 13.83 0.66 -7.26
C ALA A 167 12.42 1.19 -7.59
N ALA A 168 11.64 0.43 -8.35
CA ALA A 168 10.25 0.77 -8.65
C ALA A 168 9.39 0.79 -7.38
N VAL A 169 9.54 -0.21 -6.51
CA VAL A 169 8.80 -0.31 -5.24
C VAL A 169 9.18 0.83 -4.30
N VAL A 170 10.47 1.15 -4.18
CA VAL A 170 10.96 2.31 -3.42
C VAL A 170 10.35 3.61 -3.94
N ALA A 171 10.34 3.80 -5.27
CA ALA A 171 9.80 5.01 -5.89
C ALA A 171 8.29 5.18 -5.63
N VAL A 172 7.52 4.09 -5.67
CA VAL A 172 6.09 4.12 -5.34
C VAL A 172 5.85 4.55 -3.89
N HIS A 173 6.64 4.05 -2.94
CA HIS A 173 6.51 4.43 -1.53
C HIS A 173 7.03 5.84 -1.22
N ALA A 174 7.89 6.41 -2.07
CA ALA A 174 8.36 7.79 -1.92
C ALA A 174 7.28 8.84 -2.28
N VAL A 175 6.24 8.45 -3.01
CA VAL A 175 5.18 9.37 -3.48
C VAL A 175 3.84 9.00 -2.84
N PRO A 176 3.13 9.95 -2.20
CA PRO A 176 1.81 9.69 -1.64
C PRO A 176 0.78 9.55 -2.77
N THR A 177 0.64 8.33 -3.28
CA THR A 177 -0.24 8.02 -4.43
C THR A 177 -1.57 7.40 -4.01
N ALA A 178 -1.59 6.61 -2.94
CA ALA A 178 -2.77 5.96 -2.38
C ALA A 178 -2.53 5.55 -0.92
N PRO A 179 -3.57 5.14 -0.18
CA PRO A 179 -3.41 4.50 1.13
C PRO A 179 -2.55 3.22 1.04
N TYR A 180 -1.80 2.93 2.10
CA TYR A 180 -0.75 1.91 2.08
C TYR A 180 -1.24 0.52 1.67
N GLY A 181 -2.37 0.06 2.21
CA GLY A 181 -2.97 -1.22 1.81
C GLY A 181 -3.35 -1.28 0.32
N VAL A 182 -3.84 -0.17 -0.23
CA VAL A 182 -4.17 -0.04 -1.66
C VAL A 182 -2.91 -0.10 -2.50
N VAL A 183 -1.87 0.67 -2.16
CA VAL A 183 -0.58 0.66 -2.87
C VAL A 183 -0.01 -0.75 -2.93
N ASN A 184 0.08 -1.45 -1.79
CA ASN A 184 0.66 -2.79 -1.75
C ASN A 184 -0.18 -3.83 -2.50
N SER A 185 -1.50 -3.70 -2.47
CA SER A 185 -2.39 -4.54 -3.28
C SER A 185 -2.18 -4.31 -4.77
N ILE A 186 -2.04 -3.05 -5.19
CA ILE A 186 -1.73 -2.70 -6.58
C ILE A 186 -0.38 -3.29 -6.97
N ILE A 187 0.68 -3.08 -6.17
CA ILE A 187 2.01 -3.66 -6.45
C ILE A 187 1.92 -5.19 -6.63
N GLY A 188 1.14 -5.87 -5.79
CA GLY A 188 0.89 -7.31 -5.89
C GLY A 188 0.30 -7.77 -7.22
N THR A 189 -0.48 -6.93 -7.91
CA THR A 189 -1.06 -7.27 -9.22
C THR A 189 -0.04 -7.19 -10.37
N PHE A 190 1.10 -6.52 -10.16
CA PHE A 190 2.17 -6.38 -11.16
C PHE A 190 3.16 -7.54 -11.08
N ASN A 191 3.93 -7.77 -12.15
CA ASN A 191 4.94 -8.82 -12.22
C ASN A 191 6.23 -8.47 -11.43
N ILE A 192 6.09 -8.20 -10.13
CA ILE A 192 7.20 -7.92 -9.20
C ILE A 192 7.39 -9.12 -8.28
N SER A 193 8.63 -9.56 -8.10
CA SER A 193 8.94 -10.67 -7.19
C SER A 193 8.66 -10.26 -5.73
N TYR A 194 8.24 -11.20 -4.89
CA TYR A 194 8.00 -10.90 -3.47
C TYR A 194 9.27 -10.38 -2.77
N ARG A 195 10.45 -10.84 -3.21
CA ARG A 195 11.74 -10.37 -2.72
C ARG A 195 11.95 -8.89 -3.03
N ASP A 196 11.74 -8.49 -4.28
CA ASP A 196 11.92 -7.08 -4.69
C ASP A 196 10.90 -6.17 -3.99
N PHE A 197 9.68 -6.67 -3.82
CA PHE A 197 8.64 -6.01 -3.05
C PHE A 197 9.08 -5.77 -1.60
N ILE A 198 9.40 -6.83 -0.85
CA ILE A 198 9.65 -6.68 0.59
C ILE A 198 10.90 -5.85 0.87
N VAL A 199 11.96 -6.02 0.06
CA VAL A 199 13.19 -5.23 0.17
C VAL A 199 12.93 -3.78 -0.22
N GLY A 200 12.21 -3.54 -1.31
CA GLY A 200 11.86 -2.19 -1.76
C GLY A 200 10.96 -1.44 -0.77
N THR A 201 9.98 -2.12 -0.18
CA THR A 201 9.11 -1.54 0.85
C THR A 201 9.90 -1.21 2.13
N PHE A 202 10.80 -2.10 2.56
CA PHE A 202 11.68 -1.82 3.70
C PHE A 202 12.57 -0.60 3.45
N ILE A 203 13.23 -0.54 2.28
CA ILE A 203 14.08 0.60 1.90
C ILE A 203 13.26 1.89 1.77
N GLY A 204 12.07 1.83 1.18
CA GLY A 204 11.18 2.98 1.06
C GLY A 204 10.73 3.56 2.40
N HIS A 205 10.61 2.72 3.44
CA HIS A 205 10.20 3.12 4.77
C HIS A 205 11.35 3.62 5.65
N LEU A 206 12.59 3.19 5.37
CA LEU A 206 13.76 3.47 6.19
C LEU A 206 13.96 4.96 6.51
N PRO A 207 14.01 5.90 5.53
CA PRO A 207 14.35 7.29 5.81
C PRO A 207 13.39 7.97 6.80
N GLY A 208 12.09 7.80 6.58
CA GLY A 208 11.06 8.42 7.42
C GLY A 208 10.96 7.79 8.80
N THR A 209 10.98 6.45 8.87
CA THR A 209 10.84 5.74 10.15
C THR A 209 12.10 5.84 11.02
N LEU A 210 13.29 5.82 10.42
CA LEU A 210 14.55 5.96 11.16
C LEU A 210 14.74 7.38 11.70
N CYS A 211 14.37 8.39 10.91
CA CYS A 211 14.34 9.78 11.39
C CYS A 211 13.45 9.88 12.65
N LEU A 212 12.25 9.28 12.60
CA LEU A 212 11.37 9.27 13.75
C LEU A 212 11.90 8.45 14.93
N ALA A 213 12.58 7.34 14.69
CA ALA A 213 13.18 6.52 15.74
C ALA A 213 14.29 7.27 16.51
N LEU A 214 15.16 7.93 15.75
CA LEU A 214 16.34 8.64 16.28
C LEU A 214 15.95 9.97 16.94
N PHE A 215 15.01 10.69 16.33
CA PHE A 215 14.65 12.04 16.76
C PHE A 215 13.31 12.11 17.47
N GLY A 216 12.53 11.03 17.54
CA GLY A 216 11.18 11.04 18.11
C GLY A 216 11.12 11.46 19.58
N LYS A 217 12.09 11.02 20.40
CA LYS A 217 12.22 11.51 21.78
C LYS A 217 12.57 13.00 21.83
N LYS A 218 13.46 13.47 20.95
CA LYS A 218 13.78 14.89 20.86
C LYS A 218 12.56 15.70 20.40
N LEU A 219 11.80 15.20 19.41
CA LEU A 219 10.57 15.80 18.90
C LEU A 219 9.47 15.88 19.97
N LYS A 220 9.33 14.83 20.79
CA LYS A 220 8.40 14.84 21.93
C LYS A 220 8.81 15.89 22.98
N ASN A 221 10.07 15.89 23.40
CA ASN A 221 10.60 16.88 24.32
C ASN A 221 10.53 18.31 23.76
N LEU A 222 10.58 18.47 22.43
CA LEU A 222 10.43 19.73 21.70
C LEU A 222 9.00 20.28 21.69
N LEU A 223 8.01 19.40 21.60
CA LEU A 223 6.60 19.77 21.69
C LEU A 223 6.19 20.10 23.13
N ASP A 224 6.86 19.47 24.09
CA ASP A 224 6.64 19.70 25.52
C ASP A 224 7.43 20.93 26.06
N ASP A 225 8.58 21.28 25.46
CA ASP A 225 9.41 22.46 25.83
C ASP A 225 10.20 23.08 24.64
N PRO A 226 9.71 24.19 24.04
CA PRO A 226 10.29 24.82 22.85
C PRO A 226 11.50 25.73 23.18
N SER A 227 12.64 25.14 23.56
CA SER A 227 13.89 25.89 23.77
C SER A 227 14.61 26.25 22.45
N PRO A 228 15.41 27.33 22.39
CA PRO A 228 16.17 27.72 21.18
C PRO A 228 17.13 26.64 20.66
N GLN A 229 17.73 25.85 21.55
CA GLN A 229 18.61 24.72 21.18
C GLN A 229 17.84 23.62 20.47
N ASN A 230 16.64 23.33 20.96
CA ASN A 230 15.73 22.36 20.41
C ASN A 230 15.26 22.76 18.99
N ILE A 231 14.96 24.04 18.76
CA ILE A 231 14.63 24.59 17.44
C ILE A 231 15.81 24.45 16.46
N ALA A 232 17.04 24.73 16.90
CA ALA A 232 18.23 24.58 16.07
C ALA A 232 18.46 23.13 15.60
N ILE A 233 18.18 22.14 16.48
CA ILE A 233 18.27 20.72 16.13
C ILE A 233 17.20 20.33 15.09
N ILE A 234 15.97 20.85 15.18
CA ILE A 234 14.93 20.64 14.15
C ILE A 234 15.40 21.14 12.79
N LEU A 235 15.89 22.38 12.75
CA LEU A 235 16.36 22.98 11.50
C LEU A 235 17.47 22.13 10.87
N LEU A 236 18.37 21.60 11.68
CA LEU A 236 19.45 20.73 11.20
C LEU A 236 18.94 19.40 10.62
N ILE A 237 17.98 18.75 11.28
CA ILE A 237 17.37 17.49 10.80
C ILE A 237 16.57 17.72 9.51
N VAL A 238 15.77 18.79 9.47
CA VAL A 238 14.97 19.16 8.27
C VAL A 238 15.90 19.48 7.10
N CYS A 239 16.99 20.21 7.34
CA CYS A 239 18.02 20.46 6.34
C CYS A 239 18.70 19.17 5.87
N ALA A 240 19.08 18.27 6.77
CA ALA A 240 19.71 17.00 6.42
C ALA A 240 18.77 16.09 5.61
N ALA A 241 17.51 15.98 6.00
CA ALA A 241 16.49 15.25 5.26
C ALA A 241 16.21 15.89 3.88
N GLY A 242 16.13 17.22 3.82
CA GLY A 242 15.98 17.98 2.59
C GLY A 242 17.15 17.73 1.61
N VAL A 243 18.39 17.75 2.11
CA VAL A 243 19.60 17.44 1.35
C VAL A 243 19.57 15.99 0.86
N LEU A 244 19.22 15.04 1.73
CA LEU A 244 19.11 13.62 1.35
C LEU A 244 18.08 13.43 0.23
N ILE A 245 16.88 14.00 0.37
CA ILE A 245 15.83 13.94 -0.65
C ILE A 245 16.29 14.62 -1.95
N PHE A 246 16.97 15.76 -1.86
CA PHE A 246 17.52 16.47 -3.02
C PHE A 246 18.56 15.62 -3.76
N VAL A 247 19.50 15.00 -3.04
CA VAL A 247 20.53 14.12 -3.61
C VAL A 247 19.90 12.89 -4.25
N LEU A 248 18.93 12.25 -3.58
CA LEU A 248 18.20 11.10 -4.13
C LEU A 248 17.45 11.49 -5.41
N ARG A 249 16.77 12.64 -5.42
CA ARG A 249 16.08 13.16 -6.63
C ARG A 249 17.05 13.44 -7.76
N ARG A 250 18.22 14.01 -7.46
CA ARG A 250 19.25 14.33 -8.47
C ARG A 250 19.85 13.06 -9.08
N LYS A 251 20.15 12.05 -8.26
CA LYS A 251 20.65 10.75 -8.73
C LYS A 251 19.61 9.97 -9.54
N LEU A 252 18.34 10.02 -9.16
CA LEU A 252 17.25 9.41 -9.93
C LEU A 252 17.05 10.08 -11.30
N LYS A 253 17.18 11.42 -11.38
CA LYS A 253 17.14 12.14 -12.66
C LYS A 253 18.34 11.85 -13.56
N ALA A 254 19.55 11.75 -13.00
CA ALA A 254 20.77 11.48 -13.76
C ALA A 254 20.72 10.13 -14.51
N HIS A 255 20.23 9.07 -13.85
CA HIS A 255 20.08 7.76 -14.51
C HIS A 255 18.93 7.68 -15.53
N THR A 256 18.00 8.63 -15.53
CA THR A 256 16.92 8.67 -16.54
C THR A 256 17.32 9.50 -17.77
N GLY A 257 18.35 10.36 -17.66
CA GLY A 257 18.88 11.17 -18.76
C GLY A 257 19.86 10.41 -19.66
N ASP A 258 20.78 9.65 -19.07
CA ASP A 258 21.80 8.89 -19.83
C ASP A 258 21.19 7.81 -20.74
N GLU A 259 20.12 7.13 -20.31
CA GLU A 259 19.43 6.13 -21.15
C GLU A 259 18.82 6.77 -22.40
N SER A 260 18.32 8.01 -22.29
CA SER A 260 17.66 8.72 -23.41
C SER A 260 18.63 9.32 -24.44
N GLU A 261 19.85 9.68 -24.02
CA GLU A 261 20.89 10.18 -24.93
C GLU A 261 21.58 9.04 -25.70
N MET A 262 21.79 7.88 -25.06
CA MET A 262 22.36 6.70 -25.74
C MET A 262 21.41 6.09 -26.77
N GLU A 263 20.09 6.06 -26.50
CA GLU A 263 19.08 5.59 -27.47
C GLU A 263 18.98 6.53 -28.69
N ASN A 264 19.09 7.85 -28.48
CA ASN A 264 19.05 8.84 -29.55
C ASN A 264 20.35 8.91 -30.37
N SER A 265 21.50 8.56 -29.78
CA SER A 265 22.78 8.48 -30.49
C SER A 265 22.92 7.19 -31.31
N GLY A 266 22.39 6.06 -30.84
CA GLY A 266 22.40 4.79 -31.57
C GLY A 266 21.38 4.72 -32.72
N ALA A 267 20.31 5.51 -32.67
CA ALA A 267 19.34 5.62 -33.74
C ALA A 267 19.78 6.55 -34.90
N ARG A 268 20.88 7.29 -34.73
CA ARG A 268 21.43 8.24 -35.72
C ARG A 268 22.69 7.74 -36.44
N SER A 269 23.19 6.56 -36.09
CA SER A 269 24.38 5.92 -36.71
C SER A 269 23.99 4.82 -37.68
#